data_AF-N9FE08-F1
#
_entry.id   AF-N9FE08-F1
#
_cell.length_a   1.000
_cell.length_b   1.000
_cell.length_c   1.000
_cell.angle_alpha   90.00
_cell.angle_beta   90.00
_cell.angle_gamma   90.00
#
_symmetry.space_group_name_H-M   'P 1'
#
loop_
_entity.id
_entity.type
_entity.pdbx_description
1 polymer ?
#
loop_
_entity_poly.entity_id
_entity_poly.type
_entity_poly.pdbx_seq_one_letter_code
_entity_poly.pdbx_strand_id
1 'polypeptide(L)'
;MSLKKLIDLPDLGDQRGGLVAIEANQHIPFDIKRIYYIFAASKDKPRGFHAHKDLKQLAICLHGQCRFILDDGRNKEEVILSSPTQGLIIESMTWREMHDFSEDCVLLVLASEHYDESDYIRSYDEFISIVNRPFIHPLSDVHSPHIGQNTRVWQYSVILKNAVIGSGCNICAHTLIENDVHIGNNVTIKSGVYIWDGINLEDNVFIGPCVTFTNDKKPRSKQYPESFANTVVEQGASIGANATILPGIRIGKNAMIGAGAVITKDVPENAIMVGNPAKIKGYIGQ
;
A
#
# COMPACT_ATOMS: atom_id res chain seq x y z
N MET A 1 -0.99 7.56 -9.52
CA MET A 1 -1.93 8.47 -10.21
C MET A 1 -1.76 9.84 -9.57
N SER A 2 -1.91 10.93 -10.32
CA SER A 2 -1.77 12.27 -9.74
C SER A 2 -2.94 12.58 -8.80
N LEU A 3 -2.65 13.29 -7.70
CA LEU A 3 -3.61 13.84 -6.75
C LEU A 3 -4.17 15.19 -7.25
N LYS A 4 -3.47 15.87 -8.15
CA LYS A 4 -3.92 17.12 -8.81
C LYS A 4 -5.01 16.84 -9.84
N LYS A 5 -6.19 16.43 -9.39
CA LYS A 5 -7.35 16.21 -10.26
C LYS A 5 -8.01 17.54 -10.62
N LEU A 6 -7.37 18.30 -11.50
CA LEU A 6 -7.91 19.52 -12.06
C LEU A 6 -8.93 19.20 -13.15
N ILE A 7 -10.07 19.89 -13.10
CA ILE A 7 -11.10 19.86 -14.13
C ILE A 7 -11.32 21.26 -14.68
N ASP A 8 -11.53 21.36 -15.98
CA ASP A 8 -11.98 22.59 -16.61
C ASP A 8 -13.50 22.70 -16.42
N LEU A 9 -13.92 23.87 -15.95
CA LEU A 9 -15.33 24.20 -15.73
C LEU A 9 -15.86 24.95 -16.95
N PRO A 10 -17.17 24.85 -17.25
CA PRO A 10 -17.74 25.48 -18.43
C PRO A 10 -17.66 27.00 -18.31
N ASP A 11 -16.77 27.61 -19.10
CA ASP A 11 -16.69 29.06 -19.25
C ASP A 11 -17.76 29.52 -20.25
N LEU A 12 -18.90 29.95 -19.71
CA LEU A 12 -20.05 30.46 -20.44
C LEU A 12 -20.02 32.00 -20.51
N GLY A 13 -18.85 32.60 -20.30
CA GLY A 13 -18.67 34.04 -20.33
C GLY A 13 -18.98 34.66 -21.69
N ASP A 14 -19.43 35.90 -21.65
CA ASP A 14 -19.59 36.74 -22.84
C ASP A 14 -19.19 38.19 -22.55
N GLN A 15 -19.50 39.11 -23.45
CA GLN A 15 -19.23 40.55 -23.31
C GLN A 15 -19.80 41.20 -22.03
N ARG A 16 -20.69 40.52 -21.29
CA ARG A 16 -21.27 40.97 -20.01
C ARG A 16 -20.46 40.52 -18.80
N GLY A 17 -19.52 39.58 -18.96
CA GLY A 17 -18.69 39.02 -17.90
C GLY A 17 -18.53 37.50 -17.96
N GLY A 18 -17.74 36.96 -17.04
CA GLY A 18 -17.55 35.51 -16.89
C GLY A 18 -18.73 34.84 -16.19
N LEU A 19 -19.10 33.64 -16.65
CA LEU A 19 -20.14 32.83 -16.05
C LEU A 19 -19.69 31.37 -16.03
N VAL A 20 -19.74 30.74 -14.86
CA VAL A 20 -19.57 29.29 -14.71
C VAL A 20 -20.82 28.74 -14.05
N ALA A 21 -21.46 27.77 -14.70
CA ALA A 21 -22.61 27.04 -14.17
C ALA A 21 -22.21 25.59 -13.92
N ILE A 22 -22.32 25.12 -12.68
CA ILE A 22 -21.92 23.78 -12.28
C ILE A 22 -23.15 22.97 -11.94
N GLU A 23 -23.27 21.81 -12.60
CA GLU A 23 -24.36 20.87 -12.40
C GLU A 23 -23.80 19.56 -11.86
N ALA A 24 -24.43 19.05 -10.79
CA ALA A 24 -24.11 17.77 -10.18
C ALA A 24 -24.22 16.64 -11.21
N ASN A 25 -23.28 15.70 -11.18
CA ASN A 25 -23.21 14.53 -12.07
C ASN A 25 -23.10 14.83 -13.58
N GLN A 26 -22.94 16.10 -13.96
CA GLN A 26 -22.62 16.51 -15.34
C GLN A 26 -21.18 17.02 -15.42
N HIS A 27 -20.85 18.00 -14.59
CA HIS A 27 -19.53 18.65 -14.56
C HIS A 27 -18.66 18.15 -13.40
N ILE A 28 -19.29 17.59 -12.36
CA ILE A 28 -18.63 17.03 -11.20
C ILE A 28 -19.10 15.60 -10.95
N PRO A 29 -18.24 14.70 -10.45
CA PRO A 29 -18.56 13.27 -10.34
C PRO A 29 -19.32 12.92 -9.04
N PHE A 30 -20.13 13.84 -8.49
CA PHE A 30 -20.91 13.63 -7.27
C PHE A 30 -22.08 14.62 -7.12
N ASP A 31 -23.04 14.28 -6.25
CA ASP A 31 -24.15 15.15 -5.83
C ASP A 31 -23.67 16.32 -4.96
N ILE A 32 -24.21 17.52 -5.14
CA ILE A 32 -23.88 18.67 -4.29
C ILE A 32 -24.84 18.72 -3.10
N LYS A 33 -24.38 18.31 -1.92
CA LYS A 33 -25.19 18.37 -0.69
C LYS A 33 -24.89 19.61 0.16
N ARG A 34 -23.73 20.24 -0.04
CA ARG A 34 -23.30 21.41 0.71
C ARG A 34 -22.39 22.31 -0.13
N ILE A 35 -22.55 23.61 0.06
CA ILE A 35 -21.73 24.66 -0.54
C ILE A 35 -21.24 25.55 0.58
N TYR A 36 -19.97 25.91 0.56
CA TYR A 36 -19.41 26.92 1.45
C TYR A 36 -18.26 27.64 0.75
N TYR A 37 -17.89 28.80 1.26
CA TYR A 37 -16.78 29.57 0.71
C TYR A 37 -15.90 30.13 1.83
N ILE A 38 -14.62 30.26 1.53
CA ILE A 38 -13.60 30.84 2.39
C ILE A 38 -13.21 32.17 1.76
N PHE A 39 -13.23 33.23 2.57
CA PHE A 39 -12.88 34.59 2.17
C PHE A 39 -12.15 35.28 3.31
N ALA A 40 -11.40 36.35 3.00
CA ALA A 40 -10.59 37.10 3.97
C ALA A 40 -9.66 36.18 4.81
N ALA A 41 -9.08 35.17 4.16
CA ALA A 41 -8.10 34.31 4.80
C ALA A 41 -6.78 35.07 5.00
N SER A 42 -6.21 34.97 6.19
CA SER A 42 -4.91 35.58 6.48
C SER A 42 -3.80 34.76 5.82
N LYS A 43 -2.88 35.42 5.13
CA LYS A 43 -1.73 34.81 4.45
C LYS A 43 -0.88 33.94 5.39
N ASP A 44 -0.80 34.31 6.67
CA ASP A 44 0.04 33.63 7.68
C ASP A 44 -0.69 32.51 8.44
N LYS A 45 -1.97 32.24 8.12
CA LYS A 45 -2.79 31.25 8.83
C LYS A 45 -3.24 30.15 7.86
N PRO A 46 -2.46 29.08 7.71
CA PRO A 46 -2.87 27.97 6.87
C PRO A 46 -4.11 27.29 7.43
N ARG A 47 -4.87 26.64 6.55
CA ARG A 47 -6.13 25.96 6.85
C ARG A 47 -6.10 24.54 6.30
N GLY A 48 -7.09 23.73 6.66
CA GLY A 48 -7.11 22.32 6.29
C GLY A 48 -6.58 21.47 7.44
N PHE A 49 -5.50 20.73 7.22
CA PHE A 49 -4.89 19.79 8.16
C PHE A 49 -5.86 18.68 8.61
N HIS A 50 -6.56 18.11 7.63
CA HIS A 50 -7.40 16.95 7.84
C HIS A 50 -7.67 16.21 6.54
N ALA A 51 -8.07 14.95 6.68
CA ALA A 51 -8.69 14.16 5.62
C ALA A 51 -10.16 13.87 5.97
N HIS A 52 -10.87 13.29 5.01
CA HIS A 52 -12.24 12.79 5.20
C HIS A 52 -12.32 11.30 4.89
N LYS A 53 -13.20 10.56 5.57
CA LYS A 53 -13.41 9.14 5.30
C LYS A 53 -14.19 8.95 4.00
N ASP A 54 -15.24 9.75 3.81
CA ASP A 54 -16.21 9.60 2.73
C ASP A 54 -16.36 10.88 1.88
N LEU A 55 -16.25 12.08 2.47
CA LEU A 55 -16.49 13.33 1.75
C LEU A 55 -15.56 13.52 0.54
N LYS A 56 -16.16 13.87 -0.60
CA LYS A 56 -15.49 14.39 -1.80
C LYS A 56 -15.81 15.86 -1.99
N GLN A 57 -14.88 16.60 -2.55
CA GLN A 57 -15.01 18.04 -2.72
C GLN A 57 -14.52 18.53 -4.07
N LEU A 58 -15.10 19.65 -4.53
CA LEU A 58 -14.55 20.47 -5.61
C LEU A 58 -14.20 21.83 -5.03
N ALA A 59 -12.93 22.22 -5.10
CA ALA A 59 -12.44 23.54 -4.70
C ALA A 59 -12.19 24.43 -5.92
N ILE A 60 -12.67 25.67 -5.90
CA ILE A 60 -12.57 26.63 -7.02
C ILE A 60 -12.14 27.98 -6.45
N CYS A 61 -11.04 28.54 -6.95
CA CYS A 61 -10.62 29.88 -6.57
C CYS A 61 -11.34 30.90 -7.47
N LEU A 62 -12.41 31.50 -6.96
CA LEU A 62 -13.23 32.46 -7.70
C LEU A 62 -12.51 33.79 -7.94
N HIS A 63 -11.60 34.16 -7.03
CA HIS A 63 -10.79 35.36 -7.12
C HIS A 63 -9.51 35.19 -6.31
N GLY A 64 -8.44 35.87 -6.70
CA GLY A 64 -7.13 35.76 -6.07
C GLY A 64 -6.45 34.42 -6.35
N GLN A 65 -5.72 33.90 -5.36
CA GLN A 65 -5.09 32.58 -5.44
C GLN A 65 -4.90 31.93 -4.07
N CYS A 66 -4.76 30.60 -4.06
CA CYS A 66 -4.29 29.84 -2.90
C CYS A 66 -3.55 28.57 -3.35
N ARG A 67 -2.68 28.04 -2.47
CA ARG A 67 -1.94 26.80 -2.71
C ARG A 67 -2.53 25.67 -1.88
N PHE A 68 -2.79 24.54 -2.52
CA PHE A 68 -3.15 23.29 -1.87
C PHE A 68 -1.95 22.35 -1.80
N ILE A 69 -1.82 21.65 -0.68
CA ILE A 69 -0.97 20.47 -0.53
C ILE A 69 -1.91 19.28 -0.33
N LEU A 70 -1.78 18.25 -1.15
CA LEU A 70 -2.57 17.03 -1.11
C LEU A 70 -1.67 15.83 -0.82
N ASP A 71 -2.12 14.91 0.02
CA ASP A 71 -1.37 13.71 0.41
C ASP A 71 -2.33 12.51 0.52
N ASP A 72 -2.01 11.40 -0.16
CA ASP A 72 -2.77 10.13 -0.12
C ASP A 72 -2.14 9.07 0.81
N GLY A 73 -1.13 9.47 1.58
CA GLY A 73 -0.29 8.62 2.44
C GLY A 73 0.90 7.98 1.73
N ARG A 74 1.01 8.13 0.41
CA ARG A 74 2.10 7.58 -0.42
C ARG A 74 2.77 8.64 -1.29
N ASN A 75 1.99 9.57 -1.81
CA ASN A 75 2.39 10.66 -2.69
C ASN A 75 1.93 11.97 -2.06
N LYS A 76 2.75 13.01 -2.19
CA LYS A 76 2.40 14.38 -1.81
C LYS A 76 2.56 15.28 -3.01
N GLU A 77 1.53 16.06 -3.31
CA GLU A 77 1.50 16.94 -4.48
C GLU A 77 0.95 18.31 -4.13
N GLU A 78 1.50 19.35 -4.75
CA GLU A 78 1.06 20.73 -4.56
C GLU A 78 0.40 21.30 -5.81
N VAL A 79 -0.64 22.11 -5.63
CA VAL A 79 -1.35 22.78 -6.72
C VAL A 79 -1.76 24.19 -6.33
N ILE A 80 -1.58 25.15 -7.25
CA ILE A 80 -2.06 26.51 -7.07
C ILE A 80 -3.39 26.64 -7.81
N LEU A 81 -4.41 27.15 -7.13
CA LEU A 81 -5.69 27.53 -7.74
C LEU A 81 -5.75 29.05 -7.81
N SER A 82 -5.96 29.56 -9.02
CA SER A 82 -6.02 31.00 -9.31
C SER A 82 -7.00 31.34 -10.45
N SER A 83 -7.83 30.37 -10.88
CA SER A 83 -8.79 30.55 -11.96
C SER A 83 -10.19 30.15 -11.53
N PRO A 84 -11.23 30.97 -11.81
CA PRO A 84 -12.62 30.62 -11.54
C PRO A 84 -13.15 29.54 -12.51
N THR A 85 -12.47 29.29 -13.63
CA THR A 85 -12.85 28.30 -14.64
C THR A 85 -12.14 26.96 -14.46
N GLN A 86 -11.43 26.78 -13.35
CA GLN A 86 -10.75 25.53 -13.01
C GLN A 86 -11.12 25.09 -11.60
N GLY A 87 -11.47 23.81 -11.45
CA GLY A 87 -11.77 23.21 -10.16
C GLY A 87 -10.79 22.10 -9.79
N LEU A 88 -10.47 21.97 -8.51
CA LEU A 88 -9.70 20.87 -7.95
C LEU A 88 -10.62 19.87 -7.29
N ILE A 89 -10.69 18.65 -7.82
CA ILE A 89 -11.35 17.53 -7.15
C ILE A 89 -10.45 17.01 -6.04
N ILE A 90 -11.00 16.91 -4.84
CA ILE A 90 -10.37 16.33 -3.66
C ILE A 90 -11.19 15.10 -3.28
N GLU A 91 -10.57 13.93 -3.38
CA GLU A 91 -11.23 12.66 -3.07
C GLU A 91 -11.23 12.40 -1.55
N SER A 92 -12.09 11.46 -1.14
CA SER A 92 -12.04 10.86 0.19
C SER A 92 -10.66 10.25 0.45
N MET A 93 -10.28 10.11 1.72
CA MET A 93 -8.97 9.63 2.18
C MET A 93 -7.78 10.41 1.59
N THR A 94 -7.97 11.70 1.32
CA THR A 94 -6.90 12.63 0.92
C THR A 94 -6.71 13.67 2.02
N TRP A 95 -5.51 13.69 2.62
CA TRP A 95 -5.11 14.77 3.52
C TRP A 95 -4.89 16.04 2.71
N ARG A 96 -5.38 17.16 3.22
CA ARG A 96 -5.25 18.44 2.52
C ARG A 96 -4.91 19.59 3.43
N GLU A 97 -4.09 20.47 2.90
CA GLU A 97 -3.70 21.72 3.51
C GLU A 97 -3.84 22.84 2.49
N MET A 98 -4.14 24.03 2.98
CA MET A 98 -4.30 25.24 2.19
C MET A 98 -3.43 26.34 2.76
N HIS A 99 -2.58 26.91 1.91
CA HIS A 99 -1.54 27.87 2.23
C HIS A 99 -1.57 29.04 1.25
N ASP A 100 -0.82 30.10 1.57
CA ASP A 100 -0.49 31.20 0.64
C ASP A 100 -1.71 31.87 -0.02
N PHE A 101 -2.77 32.09 0.75
CA PHE A 101 -3.93 32.85 0.31
C PHE A 101 -3.53 34.30 -0.04
N SER A 102 -3.91 34.77 -1.24
CA SER A 102 -3.86 36.20 -1.54
C SER A 102 -4.92 36.97 -0.74
N GLU A 103 -4.72 38.27 -0.53
CA GLU A 103 -5.62 39.11 0.30
C GLU A 103 -7.05 39.14 -0.24
N ASP A 104 -7.19 39.06 -1.56
CA ASP A 104 -8.44 39.06 -2.32
C ASP A 104 -8.97 37.65 -2.61
N CYS A 105 -8.41 36.61 -1.97
CA CYS A 105 -8.76 35.23 -2.25
C CYS A 105 -10.19 34.89 -1.81
N VAL A 106 -10.97 34.36 -2.75
CA VAL A 106 -12.28 33.74 -2.50
C VAL A 106 -12.25 32.31 -3.02
N LEU A 107 -12.35 31.34 -2.12
CA LEU A 107 -12.31 29.92 -2.42
C LEU A 107 -13.70 29.30 -2.18
N LEU A 108 -14.37 28.91 -3.26
CA LEU A 108 -15.64 28.18 -3.22
C LEU A 108 -15.38 26.68 -3.10
N VAL A 109 -16.18 26.00 -2.27
CA VAL A 109 -16.13 24.55 -2.13
C VAL A 109 -17.53 23.94 -2.28
N LEU A 110 -17.66 22.99 -3.21
CA LEU A 110 -18.81 22.11 -3.34
C LEU A 110 -18.49 20.77 -2.68
N ALA A 111 -19.41 20.23 -1.89
CA ALA A 111 -19.19 19.05 -1.07
C ALA A 111 -20.24 17.96 -1.33
N SER A 112 -19.79 16.71 -1.45
CA SER A 112 -20.66 15.55 -1.67
C SER A 112 -21.48 15.16 -0.46
N GLU A 113 -21.11 15.63 0.74
CA GLU A 113 -21.75 15.32 2.01
C GLU A 113 -22.05 16.57 2.86
N HIS A 114 -23.07 16.44 3.71
CA HIS A 114 -23.34 17.42 4.77
C HIS A 114 -22.19 17.49 5.78
N TYR A 115 -22.23 18.47 6.69
CA TYR A 115 -21.24 18.51 7.77
C TYR A 115 -21.50 17.36 8.73
N ASP A 116 -20.48 16.52 8.94
CA ASP A 116 -20.43 15.48 9.94
C ASP A 116 -19.02 15.45 10.52
N GLU A 117 -18.88 15.68 11.83
CA GLU A 117 -17.57 15.66 12.50
C GLU A 117 -16.95 14.26 12.53
N SER A 118 -17.76 13.20 12.50
CA SER A 118 -17.28 11.81 12.54
C SER A 118 -16.55 11.37 11.27
N ASP A 119 -16.75 12.11 10.17
CA ASP A 119 -16.07 11.92 8.89
C ASP A 119 -14.63 12.50 8.89
N TYR A 120 -14.30 13.39 9.83
CA TYR A 120 -12.99 14.05 9.88
C TYR A 120 -11.91 13.13 10.45
N ILE A 121 -10.73 13.18 9.83
CA ILE A 121 -9.47 12.64 10.38
C ILE A 121 -8.55 13.83 10.63
N ARG A 122 -8.38 14.23 11.89
CA ARG A 122 -7.66 15.47 12.29
C ARG A 122 -6.21 15.24 12.70
N SER A 123 -5.82 14.00 12.97
CA SER A 123 -4.43 13.64 13.25
C SER A 123 -3.76 13.12 11.98
N TYR A 124 -2.61 13.69 11.64
CA TYR A 124 -1.83 13.22 10.50
C TYR A 124 -1.32 11.80 10.71
N ASP A 125 -0.90 11.46 11.94
CA ASP A 125 -0.44 10.10 12.27
C ASP A 125 -1.60 9.08 12.16
N GLU A 126 -2.81 9.47 12.55
CA GLU A 126 -4.00 8.65 12.38
C GLU A 126 -4.33 8.46 10.88
N PHE A 127 -4.27 9.53 10.09
CA PHE A 127 -4.44 9.48 8.65
C PHE A 127 -3.47 8.48 8.01
N ILE A 128 -2.17 8.60 8.30
CA ILE A 128 -1.12 7.69 7.80
C ILE A 128 -1.39 6.26 8.23
N SER A 129 -1.81 6.02 9.47
CA SER A 129 -2.17 4.68 9.96
C SER A 129 -3.36 4.07 9.18
N ILE A 130 -4.39 4.86 8.88
CA ILE A 130 -5.59 4.42 8.18
C ILE A 130 -5.29 4.08 6.72
N VAL A 131 -4.62 4.99 5.99
CA VAL A 131 -4.40 4.82 4.54
C VAL A 131 -3.34 3.77 4.23
N ASN A 132 -2.41 3.55 5.16
CA ASN A 132 -1.39 2.50 5.06
C ASN A 132 -1.78 1.22 5.79
N ARG A 133 -3.04 1.06 6.23
CA ARG A 133 -3.50 -0.21 6.81
C ARG A 133 -3.27 -1.37 5.84
N PRO A 134 -2.96 -2.58 6.34
CA PRO A 134 -2.85 -3.74 5.46
C PRO A 134 -4.17 -3.98 4.72
N PHE A 135 -4.05 -4.32 3.44
CA PHE A 135 -5.19 -4.78 2.66
C PHE A 135 -5.34 -6.29 2.88
N ILE A 136 -6.49 -6.72 3.38
CA ILE A 136 -6.83 -8.13 3.56
C ILE A 136 -8.02 -8.44 2.67
N HIS A 137 -7.84 -9.33 1.69
CA HIS A 137 -8.92 -9.69 0.78
C HIS A 137 -10.06 -10.40 1.54
N PRO A 138 -11.34 -10.09 1.28
CA PRO A 138 -12.48 -10.68 2.01
C PRO A 138 -12.61 -12.22 1.94
N LEU A 139 -11.97 -12.83 0.94
CA LEU A 139 -11.92 -14.29 0.74
C LEU A 139 -10.67 -14.96 1.34
N SER A 140 -9.88 -14.23 2.11
CA SER A 140 -8.74 -14.78 2.87
C SER A 140 -9.17 -15.11 4.31
N ASP A 141 -8.48 -16.06 4.92
CA ASP A 141 -8.69 -16.46 6.31
C ASP A 141 -7.48 -16.00 7.14
N VAL A 142 -7.60 -14.83 7.76
CA VAL A 142 -6.49 -14.16 8.46
C VAL A 142 -6.86 -13.97 9.92
N HIS A 143 -6.10 -14.63 10.80
CA HIS A 143 -6.26 -14.52 12.25
C HIS A 143 -5.15 -13.71 12.93
N SER A 144 -4.03 -13.47 12.24
CA SER A 144 -2.92 -12.69 12.81
C SER A 144 -3.28 -11.21 12.93
N PRO A 145 -3.09 -10.59 14.11
CA PRO A 145 -3.17 -9.14 14.26
C PRO A 145 -1.83 -8.44 13.91
N HIS A 146 -0.77 -9.21 13.61
CA HIS A 146 0.59 -8.71 13.43
C HIS A 146 0.97 -8.61 11.95
N ILE A 147 0.20 -7.79 11.21
CA ILE A 147 0.44 -7.52 9.79
C ILE A 147 0.83 -6.07 9.62
N GLY A 148 2.04 -5.83 9.10
CA GLY A 148 2.60 -4.51 8.90
C GLY A 148 1.84 -3.67 7.87
N GLN A 149 2.12 -2.36 7.90
CA GLN A 149 1.49 -1.38 7.02
C GLN A 149 1.80 -1.68 5.55
N ASN A 150 0.90 -1.28 4.65
CA ASN A 150 1.02 -1.49 3.20
C ASN A 150 1.16 -2.95 2.74
N THR A 151 1.05 -3.92 3.65
CA THR A 151 1.01 -5.34 3.29
C THR A 151 -0.32 -5.68 2.64
N ARG A 152 -0.26 -6.50 1.58
CA ARG A 152 -1.43 -6.97 0.84
C ARG A 152 -1.53 -8.48 0.96
N VAL A 153 -2.67 -8.94 1.46
CA VAL A 153 -3.05 -10.36 1.53
C VAL A 153 -4.18 -10.60 0.53
N TRP A 154 -3.95 -11.53 -0.39
CA TRP A 154 -4.88 -11.84 -1.48
C TRP A 154 -5.79 -13.02 -1.13
N GLN A 155 -6.77 -13.27 -2.00
CA GLN A 155 -7.83 -14.27 -1.78
C GLN A 155 -7.28 -15.67 -1.48
N TYR A 156 -7.98 -16.42 -0.63
CA TYR A 156 -7.68 -17.82 -0.32
C TYR A 156 -6.30 -18.05 0.35
N SER A 157 -5.67 -16.99 0.84
CA SER A 157 -4.56 -17.12 1.78
C SER A 157 -5.08 -17.45 3.18
N VAL A 158 -4.36 -18.32 3.89
CA VAL A 158 -4.62 -18.66 5.29
C VAL A 158 -3.42 -18.20 6.13
N ILE A 159 -3.66 -17.37 7.15
CA ILE A 159 -2.61 -16.84 8.03
C ILE A 159 -3.03 -17.08 9.49
N LEU A 160 -2.26 -17.92 10.19
CA LEU A 160 -2.56 -18.30 11.56
C LEU A 160 -2.23 -17.18 12.55
N LYS A 161 -2.83 -17.26 13.73
CA LYS A 161 -2.90 -16.18 14.73
C LYS A 161 -1.55 -15.60 15.14
N ASN A 162 -0.52 -16.42 15.26
CA ASN A 162 0.76 -15.97 15.82
C ASN A 162 1.80 -15.54 14.77
N ALA A 163 1.49 -15.68 13.48
CA ALA A 163 2.38 -15.25 12.39
C ALA A 163 2.71 -13.76 12.51
N VAL A 164 3.96 -13.38 12.29
CA VAL A 164 4.38 -11.97 12.26
C VAL A 164 4.83 -11.61 10.84
N ILE A 165 4.18 -10.60 10.25
CA ILE A 165 4.44 -10.15 8.89
C ILE A 165 4.77 -8.66 8.89
N GLY A 166 5.91 -8.30 8.33
CA GLY A 166 6.37 -6.92 8.20
C GLY A 166 5.52 -6.06 7.24
N SER A 167 6.04 -4.87 6.96
CA SER A 167 5.37 -3.87 6.13
C SER A 167 5.72 -4.03 4.65
N GLY A 168 4.80 -3.60 3.78
CA GLY A 168 5.02 -3.60 2.32
C GLY A 168 5.07 -4.99 1.68
N CYS A 169 4.60 -6.02 2.38
CA CYS A 169 4.62 -7.40 1.88
C CYS A 169 3.50 -7.65 0.87
N ASN A 170 3.70 -8.65 0.01
CA ASN A 170 2.70 -9.08 -0.97
C ASN A 170 2.49 -10.60 -0.88
N ILE A 171 1.42 -10.99 -0.19
CA ILE A 171 1.05 -12.38 0.08
C ILE A 171 -0.01 -12.80 -0.94
N CYS A 172 0.43 -13.40 -2.05
CA CYS A 172 -0.44 -13.79 -3.15
C CYS A 172 -1.41 -14.92 -2.76
N ALA A 173 -2.43 -15.12 -3.59
CA ALA A 173 -3.51 -16.07 -3.33
C ALA A 173 -3.01 -17.52 -3.13
N HIS A 174 -3.76 -18.31 -2.36
CA HIS A 174 -3.43 -19.72 -2.06
C HIS A 174 -2.09 -19.90 -1.35
N THR A 175 -1.83 -19.07 -0.34
CA THR A 175 -0.71 -19.26 0.58
C THR A 175 -1.20 -19.78 1.93
N LEU A 176 -0.32 -20.46 2.66
CA LEU A 176 -0.51 -20.81 4.06
C LEU A 176 0.68 -20.25 4.83
N ILE A 177 0.41 -19.59 5.96
CA ILE A 177 1.42 -19.08 6.89
C ILE A 177 1.03 -19.55 8.29
N GLU A 178 1.87 -20.38 8.91
CA GLU A 178 1.61 -20.96 10.23
C GLU A 178 2.00 -20.01 11.39
N ASN A 179 2.06 -20.53 12.61
CA ASN A 179 2.15 -19.72 13.83
C ASN A 179 3.57 -19.26 14.12
N ASP A 180 4.55 -20.15 13.98
CA ASP A 180 5.97 -19.91 14.23
C ASP A 180 6.66 -19.46 12.95
N VAL A 181 6.23 -18.29 12.44
CA VAL A 181 6.73 -17.71 11.20
C VAL A 181 6.97 -16.21 11.38
N HIS A 182 8.18 -15.77 11.03
CA HIS A 182 8.53 -14.36 10.91
C HIS A 182 8.85 -13.99 9.47
N ILE A 183 8.12 -13.01 8.95
CA ILE A 183 8.33 -12.44 7.62
C ILE A 183 8.71 -10.97 7.79
N GLY A 184 9.86 -10.58 7.25
CA GLY A 184 10.37 -9.22 7.25
C GLY A 184 9.55 -8.26 6.38
N ASN A 185 10.14 -7.13 6.04
CA ASN A 185 9.53 -6.09 5.21
C ASN A 185 9.75 -6.34 3.72
N ASN A 186 8.86 -5.82 2.88
CA ASN A 186 8.95 -5.86 1.41
C ASN A 186 9.11 -7.29 0.85
N VAL A 187 8.61 -8.31 1.56
CA VAL A 187 8.67 -9.70 1.12
C VAL A 187 7.53 -9.97 0.14
N THR A 188 7.85 -10.65 -0.96
CA THR A 188 6.82 -11.15 -1.89
C THR A 188 6.74 -12.66 -1.82
N ILE A 189 5.55 -13.16 -1.52
CA ILE A 189 5.24 -14.60 -1.54
C ILE A 189 4.21 -14.84 -2.65
N LYS A 190 4.62 -15.54 -3.70
CA LYS A 190 3.74 -15.87 -4.82
C LYS A 190 2.81 -17.03 -4.48
N SER A 191 1.82 -17.25 -5.34
CA SER A 191 0.75 -18.23 -5.10
C SER A 191 1.24 -19.66 -4.97
N GLY A 192 0.52 -20.47 -4.19
CA GLY A 192 0.80 -21.89 -3.99
C GLY A 192 1.99 -22.17 -3.06
N VAL A 193 2.38 -21.21 -2.23
CA VAL A 193 3.51 -21.31 -1.31
C VAL A 193 2.99 -21.49 0.12
N TYR A 194 3.50 -22.50 0.81
CA TYR A 194 3.19 -22.78 2.21
C TYR A 194 4.44 -22.52 3.07
N ILE A 195 4.28 -21.64 4.06
CA ILE A 195 5.29 -21.27 5.04
C ILE A 195 4.89 -21.93 6.37
N TRP A 196 5.48 -23.09 6.60
CA TRP A 196 5.36 -23.89 7.82
C TRP A 196 6.05 -23.25 9.03
N ASP A 197 5.69 -23.72 10.21
CA ASP A 197 6.37 -23.42 11.47
C ASP A 197 7.89 -23.66 11.37
N GLY A 198 8.67 -22.71 11.89
CA GLY A 198 10.14 -22.69 11.89
C GLY A 198 10.77 -21.95 10.69
N ILE A 199 9.97 -21.41 9.77
CA ILE A 199 10.49 -20.68 8.60
C ILE A 199 10.53 -19.18 8.85
N ASN A 200 11.70 -18.59 8.62
CA ASN A 200 11.93 -17.16 8.75
C ASN A 200 12.38 -16.58 7.42
N LEU A 201 11.71 -15.51 6.97
CA LEU A 201 12.04 -14.77 5.76
C LEU A 201 12.46 -13.36 6.17
N GLU A 202 13.69 -12.96 5.86
CA GLU A 202 14.17 -11.60 6.13
C GLU A 202 13.65 -10.59 5.07
N ASP A 203 14.04 -9.33 5.22
CA ASP A 203 13.56 -8.24 4.38
C ASP A 203 13.91 -8.43 2.89
N ASN A 204 13.04 -7.96 2.01
CA ASN A 204 13.22 -7.96 0.55
C ASN A 204 13.40 -9.36 -0.08
N VAL A 205 12.99 -10.42 0.61
CA VAL A 205 12.97 -11.78 0.07
C VAL A 205 11.89 -11.92 -1.01
N PHE A 206 12.19 -12.66 -2.06
CA PHE A 206 11.23 -13.05 -3.09
C PHE A 206 11.05 -14.56 -3.12
N ILE A 207 9.81 -15.03 -2.94
CA ILE A 207 9.45 -16.45 -3.05
C ILE A 207 8.57 -16.64 -4.28
N GLY A 208 9.11 -17.32 -5.29
CA GLY A 208 8.45 -17.64 -6.54
C GLY A 208 7.23 -18.57 -6.37
N PRO A 209 6.38 -18.66 -7.40
CA PRO A 209 5.15 -19.44 -7.31
C PRO A 209 5.46 -20.92 -7.10
N CYS A 210 4.65 -21.58 -6.29
CA CYS A 210 4.77 -23.00 -5.95
C CYS A 210 6.12 -23.42 -5.35
N VAL A 211 6.91 -22.49 -4.79
CA VAL A 211 8.07 -22.87 -3.96
C VAL A 211 7.59 -23.72 -2.79
N THR A 212 8.22 -24.86 -2.61
CA THR A 212 7.91 -25.82 -1.55
C THR A 212 8.95 -25.71 -0.45
N PHE A 213 8.55 -25.22 0.71
CA PHE A 213 9.33 -25.38 1.93
C PHE A 213 8.96 -26.69 2.64
N THR A 214 9.90 -27.19 3.43
CA THR A 214 9.70 -28.35 4.31
C THR A 214 10.36 -28.06 5.66
N ASN A 215 9.84 -28.64 6.74
CA ASN A 215 10.32 -28.40 8.10
C ASN A 215 10.59 -29.70 8.90
N ASP A 216 10.12 -30.85 8.42
CA ASP A 216 10.41 -32.17 8.97
C ASP A 216 11.45 -32.92 8.12
N LYS A 217 12.58 -33.32 8.75
CA LYS A 217 13.67 -34.05 8.09
C LYS A 217 13.33 -35.53 7.81
N LYS A 218 12.38 -36.11 8.55
CA LYS A 218 12.01 -37.53 8.48
C LYS A 218 10.48 -37.70 8.61
N PRO A 219 9.69 -37.09 7.71
CA PRO A 219 8.23 -37.07 7.85
C PRO A 219 7.63 -38.47 7.83
N ARG A 220 6.81 -38.77 8.83
CA ARG A 220 6.03 -40.01 8.95
C ARG A 220 4.65 -39.70 9.51
N SER A 221 3.62 -40.33 8.94
CA SER A 221 2.24 -40.11 9.38
C SER A 221 2.08 -40.42 10.88
N LYS A 222 1.47 -39.49 11.63
CA LYS A 222 1.25 -39.57 13.09
C LYS A 222 2.53 -39.69 13.93
N GLN A 223 3.68 -39.32 13.36
CA GLN A 223 4.93 -39.21 14.08
C GLN A 223 5.42 -37.79 13.89
N TYR A 224 5.57 -37.07 15.00
CA TYR A 224 5.94 -35.67 15.00
C TYR A 224 7.28 -35.52 15.70
N PRO A 225 8.19 -34.68 15.20
CA PRO A 225 9.42 -34.38 15.90
C PRO A 225 9.11 -33.58 17.17
N GLU A 226 10.04 -33.56 18.13
CA GLU A 226 9.94 -32.68 19.30
C GLU A 226 9.97 -31.19 18.90
N SER A 227 10.69 -30.88 17.83
CA SER A 227 10.74 -29.55 17.22
C SER A 227 10.95 -29.64 15.71
N PHE A 228 10.38 -28.69 14.97
CA PHE A 228 10.61 -28.55 13.54
C PHE A 228 11.95 -27.87 13.25
N ALA A 229 12.51 -28.13 12.07
CA ALA A 229 13.79 -27.56 11.68
C ALA A 229 13.63 -26.10 11.23
N ASN A 230 14.53 -25.24 11.70
CA ASN A 230 14.50 -23.82 11.38
C ASN A 230 15.17 -23.53 10.04
N THR A 231 14.39 -23.00 9.09
CA THR A 231 14.86 -22.58 7.77
C THR A 231 14.88 -21.05 7.74
N VAL A 232 15.98 -20.47 7.29
CA VAL A 232 16.14 -19.00 7.21
C VAL A 232 16.45 -18.61 5.77
N VAL A 233 15.67 -17.67 5.23
CA VAL A 233 15.93 -17.04 3.94
C VAL A 233 16.34 -15.61 4.20
N GLU A 234 17.61 -15.31 3.95
CA GLU A 234 18.19 -14.03 4.31
C GLU A 234 17.88 -12.90 3.33
N GLN A 235 18.16 -11.69 3.79
CA GLN A 235 17.80 -10.45 3.14
C GLN A 235 18.13 -10.45 1.64
N GLY A 236 17.14 -10.08 0.82
CA GLY A 236 17.28 -9.95 -0.62
C GLY A 236 17.42 -11.26 -1.41
N ALA A 237 17.40 -12.43 -0.76
CA ALA A 237 17.45 -13.70 -1.46
C ALA A 237 16.17 -13.93 -2.28
N SER A 238 16.32 -14.58 -3.43
CA SER A 238 15.24 -14.85 -4.38
C SER A 238 15.17 -16.32 -4.72
N ILE A 239 13.99 -16.91 -4.56
CA ILE A 239 13.72 -18.32 -4.84
C ILE A 239 12.83 -18.45 -6.07
N GLY A 240 13.38 -19.05 -7.12
CA GLY A 240 12.68 -19.29 -8.38
C GLY A 240 11.49 -20.24 -8.24
N ALA A 241 10.55 -20.12 -9.17
CA ALA A 241 9.32 -20.90 -9.19
C ALA A 241 9.57 -22.41 -9.01
N ASN A 242 8.70 -23.07 -8.24
CA ASN A 242 8.71 -24.52 -8.04
C ASN A 242 10.01 -25.11 -7.47
N ALA A 243 10.88 -24.30 -6.87
CA ALA A 243 12.03 -24.81 -6.12
C ALA A 243 11.59 -25.48 -4.82
N THR A 244 12.36 -26.46 -4.35
CA THR A 244 12.11 -27.17 -3.08
C THR A 244 13.26 -26.92 -2.11
N ILE A 245 12.93 -26.48 -0.89
CA ILE A 245 13.88 -26.21 0.18
C ILE A 245 13.74 -27.28 1.25
N LEU A 246 14.79 -28.08 1.45
CA LEU A 246 14.83 -29.08 2.52
C LEU A 246 14.85 -28.42 3.91
N PRO A 247 14.53 -29.16 4.98
CA PRO A 247 14.38 -28.59 6.31
C PRO A 247 15.71 -28.17 6.93
N GLY A 248 15.72 -27.02 7.61
CA GLY A 248 16.85 -26.58 8.42
C GLY A 248 17.95 -25.90 7.60
N ILE A 249 17.61 -25.31 6.46
CA ILE A 249 18.56 -24.72 5.51
C ILE A 249 18.62 -23.21 5.67
N ARG A 250 19.83 -22.65 5.59
CA ARG A 250 20.07 -21.22 5.46
C ARG A 250 20.31 -20.85 4.01
N ILE A 251 19.52 -19.92 3.48
CA ILE A 251 19.72 -19.32 2.15
C ILE A 251 20.32 -17.93 2.34
N GLY A 252 21.59 -17.77 1.96
CA GLY A 252 22.37 -16.57 2.21
C GLY A 252 21.84 -15.31 1.50
N LYS A 253 22.23 -14.15 2.00
CA LYS A 253 21.85 -12.84 1.46
C LYS A 253 22.04 -12.75 -0.05
N ASN A 254 21.03 -12.18 -0.72
CA ASN A 254 20.99 -12.00 -2.17
C ASN A 254 21.21 -13.30 -2.99
N ALA A 255 21.16 -14.49 -2.38
CA ALA A 255 21.30 -15.72 -3.15
C ALA A 255 20.13 -15.88 -4.14
N MET A 256 20.39 -16.52 -5.27
CA MET A 256 19.42 -16.78 -6.33
C MET A 256 19.24 -18.27 -6.51
N ILE A 257 18.07 -18.78 -6.16
CA ILE A 257 17.71 -20.17 -6.41
C ILE A 257 16.98 -20.24 -7.76
N GLY A 258 17.50 -21.02 -8.69
CA GLY A 258 16.86 -21.25 -9.97
C GLY A 258 15.53 -21.99 -9.84
N ALA A 259 14.64 -21.77 -10.80
CA ALA A 259 13.36 -22.47 -10.85
C ALA A 259 13.55 -24.00 -10.85
N GLY A 260 12.72 -24.71 -10.10
CA GLY A 260 12.75 -26.17 -9.97
C GLY A 260 13.97 -26.75 -9.22
N ALA A 261 14.84 -25.91 -8.65
CA ALA A 261 16.01 -26.39 -7.93
C ALA A 261 15.63 -27.07 -6.61
N VAL A 262 16.39 -28.09 -6.20
CA VAL A 262 16.22 -28.77 -4.91
C VAL A 262 17.40 -28.44 -4.00
N ILE A 263 17.16 -27.58 -3.02
CA ILE A 263 18.19 -27.11 -2.09
C ILE A 263 18.30 -28.11 -0.94
N THR A 264 19.49 -28.71 -0.83
CA THR A 264 19.78 -29.78 0.14
C THR A 264 20.83 -29.39 1.18
N LYS A 265 21.43 -28.20 1.04
CA LYS A 265 22.51 -27.67 1.88
C LYS A 265 22.40 -26.14 1.91
N ASP A 266 23.00 -25.54 2.92
CA ASP A 266 23.10 -24.08 3.03
C ASP A 266 23.67 -23.46 1.77
N VAL A 267 23.13 -22.29 1.42
CA VAL A 267 23.47 -21.55 0.22
C VAL A 267 24.29 -20.32 0.62
N PRO A 268 25.53 -20.16 0.11
CA PRO A 268 26.32 -18.97 0.38
C PRO A 268 25.65 -17.69 -0.13
N GLU A 269 26.03 -16.56 0.44
CA GLU A 269 25.60 -15.24 -0.03
C GLU A 269 25.93 -15.04 -1.52
N ASN A 270 25.04 -14.37 -2.25
CA ASN A 270 25.13 -14.09 -3.68
C ASN A 270 25.22 -15.34 -4.59
N ALA A 271 25.16 -16.56 -4.06
CA ALA A 271 25.32 -17.77 -4.87
C ALA A 271 24.09 -17.99 -5.78
N ILE A 272 24.36 -18.47 -6.99
CA ILE A 272 23.33 -18.90 -7.95
C ILE A 272 23.25 -20.43 -7.90
N MET A 273 22.14 -20.98 -7.39
CA MET A 273 21.93 -22.42 -7.22
C MET A 273 20.97 -22.97 -8.27
N VAL A 274 21.33 -24.04 -8.98
CA VAL A 274 20.44 -24.70 -9.95
C VAL A 274 20.54 -26.22 -9.89
N GLY A 275 19.47 -26.91 -10.30
CA GLY A 275 19.44 -28.36 -10.47
C GLY A 275 18.88 -29.14 -9.27
N ASN A 276 18.89 -30.47 -9.39
CA ASN A 276 18.41 -31.40 -8.37
C ASN A 276 19.39 -32.58 -8.21
N PRO A 277 20.16 -32.68 -7.10
CA PRO A 277 20.29 -31.65 -6.06
C PRO A 277 20.97 -30.40 -6.63
N ALA A 278 20.63 -29.25 -6.07
CA ALA A 278 21.16 -27.98 -6.56
C ALA A 278 22.66 -27.85 -6.33
N LYS A 279 23.35 -27.24 -7.30
CA LYS A 279 24.77 -26.91 -7.23
C LYS A 279 24.97 -25.43 -7.58
N ILE A 280 26.07 -24.86 -7.09
CA ILE A 280 26.48 -23.51 -7.45
C ILE A 280 26.81 -23.48 -8.93
N LYS A 281 26.17 -22.56 -9.67
CA LYS A 281 26.46 -22.23 -11.06
C LYS A 281 27.38 -21.02 -11.19
N GLY A 282 27.35 -20.12 -10.20
CA GLY A 282 28.10 -18.87 -10.16
C GLY A 282 27.64 -18.00 -9.00
N TYR A 283 28.02 -16.73 -9.02
CA TYR A 283 27.62 -15.72 -8.04
C TYR A 283 27.07 -14.47 -8.75
N ILE A 284 26.12 -13.78 -8.13
CA ILE A 284 25.60 -12.51 -8.65
C ILE A 284 26.73 -11.47 -8.67
N GLY A 285 26.84 -10.73 -9.77
CA GLY A 285 27.84 -9.68 -9.94
C GLY A 285 29.23 -10.16 -10.38
N GLN A 286 29.36 -11.45 -10.72
CA GLN A 286 30.54 -12.03 -11.40
C GLN A 286 30.26 -12.35 -12.86
#